data_AF-L9V424-F1
#
_entry.id   AF-L9V424-F1
#
_cell.length_a   1.000
_cell.length_b   1.000
_cell.length_c   1.000
_cell.angle_alpha   90.00
_cell.angle_beta   90.00
_cell.angle_gamma   90.00
#
_symmetry.space_group_name_H-M   'P 1'
#
loop_
_entity.id
_entity.type
_entity.pdbx_description
1 polymer ?
#
loop_
_entity_poly.entity_id
_entity_poly.type
_entity_poly.pdbx_seq_one_letter_code
_entity_poly.pdbx_strand_id
1 'polypeptide(L)'
;MNSEPEYCLFHTHPEKIKDGVESRAFVTTIQQSDVESDAVARRKKQFIGATFGYLEIDAALKEQDEHRLGADDDYPIVFDHAVFKGGLSAQDVVFQQPIRACYTQFDCIDRSESHIPDLGVRNKYAVDFNGAEFAGRYHKAYVGGATYEAVNFRHAEFTNDGTVRFGGAAVTADGQVRFDGVTFRTDGGVSFAATRFQNGEYIVTFRGSSFTGDTVSFSNSEFHGSGTTEFTGTTFNTHVRFTDAEFNTTGGVSFISCRFRGNAGTTLRGA
;
A
#
# COMPACT_ATOMS: atom_id res chain seq x y z
N MET A 1 -42.82 5.10 -9.08
CA MET A 1 -41.46 4.57 -9.33
C MET A 1 -40.70 4.78 -8.04
N ASN A 2 -40.50 3.72 -7.27
CA ASN A 2 -39.67 3.79 -6.07
C ASN A 2 -38.23 3.88 -6.56
N SER A 3 -37.59 5.03 -6.38
CA SER A 3 -36.13 5.12 -6.49
C SER A 3 -35.58 4.22 -5.39
N GLU A 4 -35.01 3.07 -5.76
CA GLU A 4 -34.21 2.32 -4.80
C GLU A 4 -33.18 3.28 -4.21
N PRO A 5 -32.99 3.30 -2.89
CA PRO A 5 -31.96 4.14 -2.29
C PRO A 5 -30.63 3.82 -2.98
N GLU A 6 -30.01 4.83 -3.58
CA GLU A 6 -28.67 4.74 -4.16
C GLU A 6 -27.70 4.41 -3.02
N TYR A 7 -27.57 3.12 -2.71
CA TYR A 7 -26.52 2.66 -1.82
C TYR A 7 -25.21 2.99 -2.50
N CYS A 8 -24.35 3.74 -1.79
CA CYS A 8 -22.96 3.92 -2.20
C CYS A 8 -22.39 2.53 -2.51
N LEU A 9 -21.85 2.36 -3.71
CA LEU A 9 -21.32 1.07 -4.18
C LEU A 9 -20.34 0.47 -3.15
N PHE A 10 -19.52 1.31 -2.52
CA PHE A 10 -18.52 0.94 -1.52
C PHE A 10 -19.06 0.57 -0.14
N HIS A 11 -20.38 0.70 0.08
CA HIS A 11 -21.09 0.16 1.24
C HIS A 11 -21.95 -1.07 0.89
N THR A 12 -21.92 -1.51 -0.37
CA THR A 12 -22.54 -2.76 -0.80
C THR A 12 -21.58 -3.91 -0.52
N HIS A 13 -22.08 -5.02 0.01
CA HIS A 13 -21.25 -6.20 0.26
C HIS A 13 -20.58 -6.67 -1.05
N PRO A 14 -19.25 -6.90 -1.09
CA PRO A 14 -18.53 -7.15 -2.35
C PRO A 14 -19.07 -8.30 -3.20
N GLU A 15 -19.53 -9.39 -2.56
CA GLU A 15 -20.13 -10.55 -3.26
C GLU A 15 -21.37 -10.20 -4.10
N LYS A 16 -21.97 -9.03 -3.87
CA LYS A 16 -23.12 -8.53 -4.65
C LYS A 16 -22.71 -7.62 -5.80
N ILE A 17 -21.42 -7.28 -5.90
CA ILE A 17 -20.87 -6.42 -6.94
C ILE A 17 -20.23 -7.33 -7.99
N LYS A 18 -20.52 -7.07 -9.27
CA LYS A 18 -19.89 -7.82 -10.37
C LYS A 18 -18.40 -7.51 -10.43
N ASP A 19 -17.61 -8.52 -10.77
CA ASP A 19 -16.16 -8.38 -10.95
C ASP A 19 -15.78 -7.20 -11.86
N GLY A 20 -14.75 -6.46 -11.45
CA GLY A 20 -14.26 -5.27 -12.15
C GLY A 20 -15.16 -4.03 -12.06
N VAL A 21 -16.44 -4.14 -11.68
CA VAL A 21 -17.31 -2.97 -11.50
C VAL A 21 -16.83 -2.11 -10.33
N GLU A 22 -16.42 -2.74 -9.23
CA GLU A 22 -15.85 -2.04 -8.08
C GLU A 22 -14.57 -1.29 -8.45
N SER A 23 -13.67 -1.91 -9.21
CA SER A 23 -12.40 -1.30 -9.64
C SER A 23 -12.60 -0.09 -10.54
N ARG A 24 -13.47 -0.20 -11.55
CA ARG A 24 -13.82 0.95 -12.41
C ARG A 24 -14.46 2.07 -11.61
N ALA A 25 -15.45 1.76 -10.79
CA ALA A 25 -16.13 2.76 -9.98
C ALA A 25 -15.19 3.48 -9.02
N PHE A 26 -14.26 2.74 -8.41
CA PHE A 26 -13.20 3.31 -7.58
C PHE A 26 -12.33 4.30 -8.37
N VAL A 27 -11.74 3.86 -9.51
CA VAL A 27 -10.89 4.72 -10.35
C VAL A 27 -11.63 5.98 -10.81
N THR A 28 -12.85 5.83 -11.34
CA THR A 28 -13.68 6.95 -11.77
C THR A 28 -13.96 7.93 -10.61
N THR A 29 -14.26 7.40 -9.41
CA THR A 29 -14.55 8.24 -8.24
C THR A 29 -13.33 9.09 -7.85
N ILE A 30 -12.13 8.52 -7.91
CA ILE A 30 -10.89 9.24 -7.60
C ILE A 30 -10.58 10.30 -8.65
N GLN A 31 -10.65 9.96 -9.94
CA GLN A 31 -10.32 10.87 -11.03
C GLN A 31 -11.29 12.06 -11.12
N GLN A 32 -12.55 11.88 -10.71
CA GLN A 32 -13.58 12.90 -10.75
C GLN A 32 -13.80 13.60 -9.39
N SER A 33 -12.77 13.61 -8.53
CA SER A 33 -12.90 14.23 -7.21
C SER A 33 -12.79 15.76 -7.24
N ASP A 34 -12.08 16.34 -8.20
CA ASP A 34 -11.76 17.78 -8.28
C ASP A 34 -12.92 18.68 -8.72
N VAL A 35 -13.99 18.12 -9.30
CA VAL A 35 -15.03 18.91 -9.99
C VAL A 35 -16.04 19.67 -9.10
N GLU A 36 -16.12 19.40 -7.78
CA GLU A 36 -17.33 19.74 -7.00
C GLU A 36 -17.13 20.45 -5.65
N SER A 37 -15.96 21.08 -5.42
CA SER A 37 -15.47 21.74 -4.18
C SER A 37 -14.57 20.87 -3.30
N ASP A 38 -13.66 21.51 -2.57
CA ASP A 38 -12.74 20.94 -1.58
C ASP A 38 -13.39 19.89 -0.64
N ALA A 39 -14.57 20.21 -0.12
CA ALA A 39 -15.28 19.32 0.80
C ALA A 39 -15.79 18.05 0.11
N VAL A 40 -16.18 18.15 -1.17
CA VAL A 40 -16.64 17.01 -1.97
C VAL A 40 -15.45 16.19 -2.45
N ALA A 41 -14.39 16.84 -2.94
CA ALA A 41 -13.14 16.20 -3.35
C ALA A 41 -12.56 15.32 -2.24
N ARG A 42 -12.47 15.90 -1.03
CA ARG A 42 -12.03 15.17 0.16
C ARG A 42 -12.90 13.97 0.48
N ARG A 43 -14.24 14.09 0.38
CA ARG A 43 -15.17 12.99 0.70
C ARG A 43 -15.12 11.87 -0.33
N LYS A 44 -14.98 12.18 -1.61
CA LYS A 44 -14.87 11.19 -2.69
C LYS A 44 -13.64 10.29 -2.57
N LYS A 45 -12.62 10.74 -1.83
CA LYS A 45 -11.37 10.02 -1.57
C LYS A 45 -11.32 9.31 -0.22
N GLN A 46 -12.43 9.30 0.53
CA GLN A 46 -12.52 8.67 1.85
C GLN A 46 -13.35 7.40 1.82
N PHE A 47 -12.67 6.26 1.85
CA PHE A 47 -13.24 4.90 1.89
C PHE A 47 -13.12 4.30 3.29
N ILE A 48 -13.41 5.10 4.31
CA ILE A 48 -13.19 4.74 5.71
C ILE A 48 -14.16 3.63 6.11
N GLY A 49 -13.64 2.49 6.55
CA GLY A 49 -14.44 1.32 6.94
C GLY A 49 -15.13 0.60 5.77
N ALA A 50 -14.83 0.96 4.52
CA ALA A 50 -15.36 0.29 3.34
C ALA A 50 -14.84 -1.15 3.27
N THR A 51 -15.61 -2.05 2.66
CA THR A 51 -15.17 -3.42 2.37
C THR A 51 -15.12 -3.61 0.87
N PHE A 52 -13.96 -4.02 0.38
CA PHE A 52 -13.68 -4.27 -1.03
C PHE A 52 -13.55 -5.76 -1.30
N GLY A 53 -13.95 -6.18 -2.51
CA GLY A 53 -13.61 -7.48 -3.07
C GLY A 53 -12.17 -7.48 -3.54
N TYR A 54 -11.95 -7.85 -4.80
CA TYR A 54 -10.65 -7.67 -5.47
C TYR A 54 -10.63 -6.33 -6.19
N LEU A 55 -9.64 -5.49 -5.89
CA LEU A 55 -9.48 -4.18 -6.50
C LEU A 55 -8.29 -4.19 -7.48
N GLU A 56 -8.55 -4.19 -8.78
CA GLU A 56 -7.54 -4.22 -9.86
C GLU A 56 -7.43 -2.82 -10.50
N ILE A 57 -6.71 -1.92 -9.83
CA ILE A 57 -6.58 -0.50 -10.21
C ILE A 57 -5.88 -0.35 -11.56
N ASP A 58 -4.80 -1.10 -11.79
CA ASP A 58 -4.00 -0.97 -13.01
C ASP A 58 -4.77 -1.41 -14.26
N ALA A 59 -5.59 -2.46 -14.16
CA ALA A 59 -6.48 -2.88 -15.25
C ALA A 59 -7.57 -1.84 -15.51
N ALA A 60 -8.20 -1.31 -14.46
CA ALA A 60 -9.24 -0.30 -14.59
C ALA A 60 -8.72 1.01 -15.20
N LEU A 61 -7.48 1.42 -14.91
CA LEU A 61 -6.82 2.56 -15.55
C LEU A 61 -6.52 2.29 -17.03
N LYS A 62 -5.98 1.10 -17.36
CA LYS A 62 -5.72 0.70 -18.76
C LYS A 62 -6.97 0.69 -19.63
N GLU A 63 -8.13 0.28 -19.07
CA GLU A 63 -9.43 0.36 -19.75
C GLU A 63 -9.83 1.80 -20.12
N GLN A 64 -9.28 2.79 -19.40
CA GLN A 64 -9.54 4.22 -19.60
C GLN A 64 -8.41 4.94 -20.36
N ASP A 65 -7.41 4.22 -20.88
CA ASP A 65 -6.18 4.77 -21.48
C ASP A 65 -5.38 5.68 -20.52
N GLU A 66 -5.47 5.37 -19.22
CA GLU A 66 -4.80 6.09 -18.15
C GLU A 66 -3.73 5.21 -17.48
N HIS A 67 -2.74 5.85 -16.86
CA HIS A 67 -1.67 5.19 -16.08
C HIS A 67 -1.47 5.84 -14.71
N ARG A 68 -2.27 6.87 -14.40
CA ARG A 68 -2.15 7.68 -13.19
C ARG A 68 -3.46 7.64 -12.44
N LEU A 69 -3.39 7.35 -11.15
CA LEU A 69 -4.53 7.45 -10.26
C LEU A 69 -4.47 8.78 -9.50
N GLY A 70 -5.44 9.65 -9.77
CA GLY A 70 -5.59 10.89 -9.06
C GLY A 70 -6.47 11.91 -9.76
N ALA A 71 -6.75 13.00 -9.06
CA ALA A 71 -7.34 14.24 -9.60
C ALA A 71 -6.39 15.43 -9.40
N ASP A 72 -6.77 16.63 -9.85
CA ASP A 72 -5.98 17.84 -9.62
C ASP A 72 -6.25 18.46 -8.22
N ASP A 73 -6.00 17.67 -7.16
CA ASP A 73 -6.11 18.11 -5.76
C ASP A 73 -5.11 17.38 -4.84
N ASP A 74 -4.90 17.89 -3.62
CA ASP A 74 -3.95 17.34 -2.64
C ASP A 74 -4.56 16.37 -1.61
N TYR A 75 -5.85 16.03 -1.73
CA TYR A 75 -6.48 15.18 -0.73
C TYR A 75 -5.97 13.75 -0.84
N PRO A 76 -5.50 13.14 0.26
CA PRO A 76 -5.03 11.76 0.21
C PRO A 76 -6.18 10.82 -0.14
N ILE A 77 -5.83 9.69 -0.78
CA ILE A 77 -6.72 8.55 -0.90
C ILE A 77 -6.69 7.80 0.44
N VAL A 78 -7.85 7.73 1.11
CA VAL A 78 -7.96 7.22 2.48
C VAL A 78 -8.75 5.92 2.54
N PHE A 79 -8.10 4.87 3.02
CA PHE A 79 -8.62 3.53 3.28
C PHE A 79 -8.64 3.17 4.77
N ASP A 80 -8.62 4.17 5.67
CA ASP A 80 -8.58 3.91 7.11
C ASP A 80 -9.67 2.93 7.53
N HIS A 81 -9.31 1.88 8.28
CA HIS A 81 -10.20 0.80 8.70
C HIS A 81 -10.90 0.02 7.58
N ALA A 82 -10.54 0.22 6.32
CA ALA A 82 -11.10 -0.54 5.20
C ALA A 82 -10.65 -2.02 5.26
N VAL A 83 -11.43 -2.89 4.61
CA VAL A 83 -11.15 -4.33 4.52
C VAL A 83 -11.11 -4.75 3.05
N PHE A 84 -10.02 -5.34 2.59
CA PHE A 84 -9.88 -5.93 1.25
C PHE A 84 -9.96 -7.45 1.38
N LYS A 85 -11.03 -8.04 0.82
CA LYS A 85 -11.28 -9.49 0.88
C LYS A 85 -10.72 -10.26 -0.30
N GLY A 86 -10.66 -9.65 -1.47
CA GLY A 86 -10.11 -10.29 -2.67
C GLY A 86 -8.64 -9.93 -2.91
N GLY A 87 -8.18 -8.79 -2.41
CA GLY A 87 -6.83 -8.26 -2.64
C GLY A 87 -6.82 -6.94 -3.38
N LEU A 88 -5.62 -6.46 -3.69
CA LEU A 88 -5.37 -5.17 -4.34
C LEU A 88 -4.21 -5.29 -5.34
N SER A 89 -4.47 -4.98 -6.62
CA SER A 89 -3.44 -4.80 -7.64
C SER A 89 -3.40 -3.34 -8.08
N ALA A 90 -2.20 -2.76 -8.06
CA ALA A 90 -1.89 -1.44 -8.56
C ALA A 90 -0.48 -1.44 -9.17
N GLN A 91 -0.23 -2.44 -10.02
CA GLN A 91 1.06 -2.60 -10.70
C GLN A 91 1.30 -1.47 -11.70
N ASP A 92 2.50 -0.90 -11.67
CA ASP A 92 2.93 0.20 -12.55
C ASP A 92 1.99 1.43 -12.51
N VAL A 93 1.20 1.60 -11.43
CA VAL A 93 0.30 2.74 -11.25
C VAL A 93 1.06 3.93 -10.67
N VAL A 94 0.85 5.12 -11.23
CA VAL A 94 1.33 6.38 -10.67
C VAL A 94 0.25 7.01 -9.79
N PHE A 95 0.41 6.96 -8.47
CA PHE A 95 -0.46 7.66 -7.52
C PHE A 95 -0.07 9.14 -7.43
N GLN A 96 -0.98 10.02 -7.84
CA GLN A 96 -0.76 11.48 -7.83
C GLN A 96 -1.12 12.13 -6.50
N GLN A 97 -1.72 11.38 -5.59
CA GLN A 97 -1.99 11.77 -4.21
C GLN A 97 -1.35 10.81 -3.21
N PRO A 98 -1.12 11.27 -1.98
CA PRO A 98 -0.70 10.39 -0.91
C PRO A 98 -1.74 9.30 -0.62
N ILE A 99 -1.26 8.13 -0.19
CA ILE A 99 -2.12 7.02 0.23
C ILE A 99 -2.06 6.87 1.75
N ARG A 100 -3.24 6.78 2.37
CA ARG A 100 -3.37 6.48 3.79
C ARG A 100 -4.31 5.30 4.00
N ALA A 101 -3.81 4.28 4.68
CA ALA A 101 -4.46 3.00 4.94
C ALA A 101 -4.18 2.59 6.40
N CYS A 102 -4.55 3.45 7.36
CA CYS A 102 -4.34 3.16 8.77
C CYS A 102 -5.35 2.13 9.26
N TYR A 103 -4.90 1.11 10.00
CA TYR A 103 -5.76 0.02 10.48
C TYR A 103 -6.53 -0.73 9.38
N THR A 104 -6.08 -0.64 8.13
CA THR A 104 -6.66 -1.35 6.99
C THR A 104 -6.32 -2.83 7.08
N GLN A 105 -7.28 -3.69 6.73
CA GLN A 105 -7.10 -5.14 6.71
C GLN A 105 -7.09 -5.65 5.28
N PHE A 106 -6.01 -6.30 4.88
CA PHE A 106 -5.93 -7.08 3.65
C PHE A 106 -6.07 -8.55 4.05
N ASP A 107 -7.32 -9.01 4.14
CA ASP A 107 -7.70 -10.36 4.54
C ASP A 107 -8.08 -11.16 3.29
N CYS A 108 -7.04 -11.56 2.56
CA CYS A 108 -7.16 -12.18 1.23
C CYS A 108 -6.91 -13.70 1.31
N ILE A 109 -7.24 -14.32 2.44
CA ILE A 109 -7.16 -15.78 2.56
C ILE A 109 -8.30 -16.37 1.74
N ASP A 110 -7.99 -17.11 0.68
CA ASP A 110 -8.99 -17.94 0.02
C ASP A 110 -9.34 -19.12 0.95
N ARG A 111 -10.39 -18.95 1.75
CA ARG A 111 -10.92 -20.01 2.62
C ARG A 111 -11.89 -20.95 1.90
N SER A 112 -12.08 -20.77 0.59
CA SER A 112 -13.06 -21.52 -0.17
C SER A 112 -12.36 -22.58 -1.03
N GLU A 113 -12.56 -23.86 -0.72
CA GLU A 113 -12.27 -24.97 -1.65
C GLU A 113 -13.13 -24.91 -2.93
N SER A 114 -13.98 -23.88 -3.08
CA SER A 114 -14.93 -23.72 -4.18
C SER A 114 -14.44 -22.67 -5.20
N HIS A 115 -13.63 -23.15 -6.14
CA HIS A 115 -13.77 -22.81 -7.56
C HIS A 115 -13.97 -21.32 -7.89
N ILE A 116 -12.99 -20.47 -7.57
CA ILE A 116 -12.70 -19.34 -8.46
C ILE A 116 -12.03 -19.97 -9.69
N PRO A 117 -12.71 -20.04 -10.84
CA PRO A 117 -12.21 -20.77 -11.99
C PRO A 117 -10.93 -20.11 -12.47
N ASP A 118 -9.83 -20.87 -12.37
CA ASP A 118 -8.60 -20.75 -13.17
C ASP A 118 -8.39 -19.37 -13.82
N LEU A 119 -8.29 -18.33 -12.99
CA LEU A 119 -7.77 -17.04 -13.37
C LEU A 119 -6.25 -17.21 -13.41
N GLY A 120 -5.78 -17.94 -14.44
CA GLY A 120 -4.38 -18.25 -14.66
C GLY A 120 -3.51 -17.05 -14.29
N VAL A 121 -2.62 -17.27 -13.31
CA VAL A 121 -1.60 -16.32 -12.85
C VAL A 121 -2.10 -15.13 -11.99
N ARG A 122 -3.41 -14.86 -11.84
CA ARG A 122 -3.92 -13.68 -11.09
C ARG A 122 -3.98 -13.85 -9.56
N ASN A 123 -3.97 -15.09 -9.05
CA ASN A 123 -4.07 -15.42 -7.62
C ASN A 123 -2.73 -15.86 -6.99
N LYS A 124 -1.67 -15.05 -7.09
CA LYS A 124 -0.48 -15.27 -6.25
C LYS A 124 -0.19 -14.11 -5.29
N TYR A 125 -0.82 -12.96 -5.48
CA TYR A 125 -0.51 -11.74 -4.73
C TYR A 125 -1.78 -11.17 -4.13
N ALA A 126 -1.80 -11.11 -2.81
CA ALA A 126 -2.89 -10.48 -2.07
C ALA A 126 -2.84 -8.95 -2.22
N VAL A 127 -1.63 -8.39 -2.28
CA VAL A 127 -1.41 -6.96 -2.47
C VAL A 127 -0.18 -6.79 -3.38
N ASP A 128 -0.36 -6.13 -4.52
CA ASP A 128 0.68 -5.91 -5.51
C ASP A 128 0.77 -4.44 -5.93
N PHE A 129 1.83 -3.77 -5.47
CA PHE A 129 2.27 -2.44 -5.87
C PHE A 129 3.59 -2.50 -6.65
N ASN A 130 3.92 -3.62 -7.30
CA ASN A 130 5.16 -3.70 -8.08
C ASN A 130 5.21 -2.60 -9.14
N GLY A 131 6.36 -1.94 -9.25
CA GLY A 131 6.58 -0.86 -10.20
C GLY A 131 5.74 0.41 -9.96
N ALA A 132 4.89 0.44 -8.93
CA ALA A 132 4.04 1.60 -8.65
C ALA A 132 4.88 2.82 -8.27
N GLU A 133 4.44 4.01 -8.68
CA GLU A 133 5.05 5.27 -8.28
C GLU A 133 4.11 6.04 -7.35
N PHE A 134 4.60 6.40 -6.16
CA PHE A 134 3.92 7.29 -5.23
C PHE A 134 4.48 8.70 -5.42
N ALA A 135 3.85 9.45 -6.32
CA ALA A 135 4.22 10.80 -6.74
C ALA A 135 3.34 11.90 -6.12
N GLY A 136 2.57 11.53 -5.09
CA GLY A 136 1.71 12.40 -4.30
C GLY A 136 2.36 13.74 -3.95
N ARG A 137 1.74 14.84 -4.40
CA ARG A 137 2.15 16.17 -3.96
C ARG A 137 1.35 16.57 -2.73
N TYR A 138 2.01 17.15 -1.75
CA TYR A 138 1.36 17.92 -0.71
C TYR A 138 1.55 19.40 -1.02
N HIS A 139 0.47 20.15 -1.29
CA HIS A 139 0.57 21.60 -1.13
C HIS A 139 0.76 21.94 0.37
N LYS A 140 1.91 22.57 0.63
CA LYS A 140 2.48 23.06 1.90
C LYS A 140 1.54 23.88 2.81
N ALA A 141 0.29 24.11 2.40
CA ALA A 141 -0.67 25.02 3.03
C ALA A 141 -1.58 24.36 4.09
N TYR A 142 -1.61 23.02 4.22
CA TYR A 142 -2.39 22.35 5.28
C TYR A 142 -1.65 22.35 6.64
N VAL A 143 -1.79 23.49 7.32
CA VAL A 143 -1.96 23.72 8.78
C VAL A 143 -1.50 22.63 9.77
N GLY A 144 -0.53 22.99 10.62
CA GLY A 144 -0.57 22.55 12.04
C GLY A 144 0.42 21.48 12.50
N GLY A 145 1.64 21.42 11.98
CA GLY A 145 2.70 20.56 12.55
C GLY A 145 2.48 19.05 12.40
N ALA A 146 1.50 18.63 11.58
CA ALA A 146 1.34 17.24 11.21
C ALA A 146 2.44 16.84 10.22
N THR A 147 3.06 15.68 10.44
CA THR A 147 4.03 15.08 9.52
C THR A 147 3.34 14.68 8.22
N TYR A 148 3.83 15.17 7.08
CA TYR A 148 3.39 14.76 5.74
C TYR A 148 3.73 13.28 5.51
N GLU A 149 2.78 12.49 5.01
CA GLU A 149 2.96 11.06 4.78
C GLU A 149 2.59 10.74 3.34
N ALA A 150 3.59 10.44 2.50
CA ALA A 150 3.35 10.03 1.12
C ALA A 150 2.63 8.68 1.05
N VAL A 151 3.02 7.78 1.95
CA VAL A 151 2.47 6.43 2.08
C VAL A 151 2.34 6.11 3.56
N ASN A 152 1.13 5.80 4.03
CA ASN A 152 0.87 5.46 5.42
C ASN A 152 0.05 4.19 5.55
N PHE A 153 0.69 3.10 5.99
CA PHE A 153 0.04 1.84 6.33
C PHE A 153 0.01 1.58 7.84
N ARG A 154 0.15 2.59 8.70
CA ARG A 154 0.27 2.36 10.15
C ARG A 154 -0.83 1.46 10.69
N HIS A 155 -0.43 0.45 11.45
CA HIS A 155 -1.32 -0.57 12.02
C HIS A 155 -2.16 -1.36 11.01
N ALA A 156 -1.84 -1.32 9.71
CA ALA A 156 -2.45 -2.20 8.73
C ALA A 156 -2.10 -3.66 9.01
N GLU A 157 -2.99 -4.56 8.62
CA GLU A 157 -2.81 -5.99 8.75
C GLU A 157 -2.93 -6.65 7.38
N PHE A 158 -1.87 -7.37 6.99
CA PHE A 158 -1.84 -8.17 5.77
C PHE A 158 -1.90 -9.63 6.18
N THR A 159 -3.04 -10.29 5.94
CA THR A 159 -3.25 -11.71 6.24
C THR A 159 -3.67 -12.42 4.95
N ASN A 160 -2.77 -13.23 4.38
CA ASN A 160 -3.01 -13.87 3.10
C ASN A 160 -2.13 -15.11 2.87
N ASP A 161 -2.51 -15.92 1.89
CA ASP A 161 -1.74 -17.06 1.36
C ASP A 161 -0.71 -16.64 0.28
N GLY A 162 -0.85 -15.42 -0.26
CA GLY A 162 0.01 -14.88 -1.30
C GLY A 162 1.28 -14.18 -0.80
N THR A 163 1.94 -13.47 -1.73
CA THR A 163 3.01 -12.50 -1.43
C THR A 163 2.42 -11.08 -1.37
N VAL A 164 2.94 -10.24 -0.47
CA VAL A 164 2.72 -8.79 -0.51
C VAL A 164 3.90 -8.09 -1.18
N ARG A 165 3.65 -7.21 -2.15
CA ARG A 165 4.71 -6.69 -3.02
C ARG A 165 4.67 -5.19 -3.22
N PHE A 166 5.87 -4.62 -3.17
CA PHE A 166 6.22 -3.25 -3.48
C PHE A 166 7.48 -3.23 -4.37
N GLY A 167 7.79 -4.35 -5.03
CA GLY A 167 9.06 -4.53 -5.72
C GLY A 167 9.20 -3.57 -6.90
N GLY A 168 10.33 -2.87 -6.99
CA GLY A 168 10.53 -1.84 -8.02
C GLY A 168 9.68 -0.58 -7.85
N ALA A 169 8.84 -0.49 -6.79
CA ALA A 169 8.06 0.71 -6.53
C ALA A 169 8.97 1.91 -6.24
N ALA A 170 8.51 3.11 -6.57
CA ALA A 170 9.23 4.35 -6.32
C ALA A 170 8.37 5.30 -5.48
N VAL A 171 8.92 5.83 -4.39
CA VAL A 171 8.32 6.94 -3.65
C VAL A 171 9.12 8.19 -3.97
N THR A 172 8.58 9.02 -4.85
CA THR A 172 9.16 10.30 -5.30
C THR A 172 8.49 11.50 -4.64
N ALA A 173 7.35 11.27 -3.97
CA ALA A 173 6.60 12.24 -3.20
C ALA A 173 7.38 12.81 -2.00
N ASP A 174 7.12 14.08 -1.70
CA ASP A 174 7.51 14.69 -0.43
C ASP A 174 6.67 14.12 0.70
N GLY A 175 7.27 13.33 1.59
CA GLY A 175 6.61 12.86 2.79
C GLY A 175 7.22 11.59 3.38
N GLN A 176 6.75 11.22 4.55
CA GLN A 176 7.16 10.01 5.23
C GLN A 176 6.51 8.78 4.61
N VAL A 177 7.23 7.66 4.67
CA VAL A 177 6.72 6.34 4.33
C VAL A 177 6.62 5.55 5.62
N ARG A 178 5.41 5.23 6.06
CA ARG A 178 5.17 4.62 7.36
C ARG A 178 4.50 3.26 7.27
N PHE A 179 5.17 2.27 7.85
CA PHE A 179 4.70 0.93 8.11
C PHE A 179 4.75 0.62 9.63
N ASP A 180 4.60 1.64 10.48
CA ASP A 180 4.67 1.43 11.94
C ASP A 180 3.52 0.57 12.43
N GLY A 181 3.84 -0.41 13.27
CA GLY A 181 2.87 -1.35 13.84
C GLY A 181 2.17 -2.24 12.81
N VAL A 182 2.64 -2.26 11.55
CA VAL A 182 2.08 -3.13 10.52
C VAL A 182 2.33 -4.59 10.87
N THR A 183 1.35 -5.44 10.60
CA THR A 183 1.52 -6.88 10.72
C THR A 183 1.37 -7.57 9.37
N PHE A 184 2.41 -8.27 8.93
CA PHE A 184 2.40 -9.15 7.77
C PHE A 184 2.36 -10.61 8.24
N ARG A 185 1.28 -11.33 7.89
CA ARG A 185 1.08 -12.77 8.08
C ARG A 185 0.76 -13.36 6.70
N THR A 186 1.82 -13.73 5.99
CA THR A 186 1.73 -14.09 4.57
C THR A 186 2.43 -15.42 4.33
N ASP A 187 1.87 -16.34 3.55
CA ASP A 187 2.62 -17.56 3.21
C ASP A 187 3.71 -17.29 2.14
N GLY A 188 3.45 -16.39 1.18
CA GLY A 188 4.35 -16.06 0.07
C GLY A 188 5.40 -14.97 0.32
N GLY A 189 5.49 -14.44 1.54
CA GLY A 189 6.47 -13.43 1.96
C GLY A 189 6.12 -11.97 1.62
N VAL A 190 7.07 -11.06 1.87
CA VAL A 190 6.93 -9.61 1.62
C VAL A 190 8.13 -9.10 0.82
N SER A 191 7.89 -8.42 -0.29
CA SER A 191 8.97 -7.89 -1.15
C SER A 191 8.94 -6.38 -1.26
N PHE A 192 10.01 -5.74 -0.80
CA PHE A 192 10.43 -4.37 -1.09
C PHE A 192 11.69 -4.36 -1.97
N ALA A 193 11.92 -5.43 -2.73
CA ALA A 193 13.12 -5.56 -3.55
C ALA A 193 13.14 -4.51 -4.66
N ALA A 194 14.28 -3.86 -4.89
CA ALA A 194 14.43 -2.77 -5.86
C ALA A 194 13.49 -1.57 -5.62
N THR A 195 12.85 -1.45 -4.45
CA THR A 195 12.06 -0.26 -4.11
C THR A 195 12.97 0.94 -3.92
N ARG A 196 12.59 2.09 -4.46
CA ARG A 196 13.31 3.36 -4.30
C ARG A 196 12.53 4.30 -3.41
N PHE A 197 13.03 4.55 -2.21
CA PHE A 197 12.52 5.56 -1.31
C PHE A 197 13.32 6.85 -1.52
N GLN A 198 12.84 7.73 -2.39
CA GLN A 198 13.49 9.00 -2.75
C GLN A 198 12.75 10.17 -2.10
N ASN A 199 12.58 10.09 -0.78
CA ASN A 199 11.71 10.98 -0.04
C ASN A 199 12.49 12.12 0.64
N GLY A 200 12.94 13.11 -0.13
CA GLY A 200 13.46 14.41 0.35
C GLY A 200 14.03 14.44 1.78
N GLU A 201 13.36 15.16 2.69
CA GLU A 201 13.78 15.32 4.10
C GLU A 201 13.26 14.23 5.06
N TYR A 202 12.63 13.18 4.56
CA TYR A 202 11.66 12.41 5.34
C TYR A 202 12.14 10.98 5.69
N ILE A 203 11.40 10.38 6.62
CA ILE A 203 11.76 9.13 7.30
C ILE A 203 11.00 7.96 6.66
N VAL A 204 11.67 6.82 6.48
CA VAL A 204 11.02 5.54 6.17
C VAL A 204 10.98 4.70 7.45
N THR A 205 9.80 4.34 7.93
CA THR A 205 9.66 3.67 9.23
C THR A 205 8.87 2.37 9.17
N PHE A 206 9.33 1.40 9.96
CA PHE A 206 8.73 0.09 10.18
C PHE A 206 8.58 -0.18 11.69
N ARG A 207 8.45 0.86 12.51
CA ARG A 207 8.60 0.74 13.98
C ARG A 207 7.56 -0.20 14.56
N GLY A 208 7.99 -1.16 15.38
CA GLY A 208 7.09 -2.12 16.03
C GLY A 208 6.30 -3.02 15.07
N SER A 209 6.66 -3.07 13.79
CA SER A 209 6.02 -3.97 12.82
C SER A 209 6.41 -5.43 13.06
N SER A 210 5.59 -6.35 12.56
CA SER A 210 5.82 -7.79 12.67
C SER A 210 5.69 -8.45 11.31
N PHE A 211 6.68 -9.27 10.95
CA PHE A 211 6.72 -10.02 9.71
C PHE A 211 6.76 -11.52 10.00
N THR A 212 5.82 -12.26 9.43
CA THR A 212 5.74 -13.72 9.50
C THR A 212 5.40 -14.25 8.11
N GLY A 213 6.09 -15.32 7.70
CA GLY A 213 5.97 -15.89 6.35
C GLY A 213 7.26 -16.50 5.84
N ASP A 214 7.39 -16.63 4.51
CA ASP A 214 8.57 -17.19 3.86
C ASP A 214 9.82 -16.30 3.93
N THR A 215 9.79 -15.12 3.30
CA THR A 215 10.93 -14.18 3.28
C THR A 215 10.44 -12.73 3.22
N VAL A 216 11.16 -11.82 3.90
CA VAL A 216 11.10 -10.37 3.69
C VAL A 216 12.35 -9.92 2.92
N SER A 217 12.16 -9.27 1.77
CA SER A 217 13.30 -8.83 0.94
C SER A 217 13.30 -7.32 0.75
N PHE A 218 14.42 -6.69 1.10
CA PHE A 218 14.83 -5.32 0.74
C PHE A 218 16.00 -5.37 -0.25
N SER A 219 16.17 -6.46 -0.99
CA SER A 219 17.35 -6.61 -1.85
C SER A 219 17.35 -5.58 -2.99
N ASN A 220 18.48 -4.92 -3.26
CA ASN A 220 18.60 -3.82 -4.22
C ASN A 220 17.71 -2.60 -3.90
N SER A 221 17.11 -2.50 -2.71
CA SER A 221 16.31 -1.32 -2.36
C SER A 221 17.21 -0.13 -2.10
N GLU A 222 16.75 1.06 -2.48
CA GLU A 222 17.47 2.30 -2.27
C GLU A 222 16.71 3.19 -1.29
N PHE A 223 17.37 3.58 -0.20
CA PHE A 223 16.85 4.55 0.77
C PHE A 223 17.67 5.84 0.65
N HIS A 224 17.05 6.90 0.13
CA HIS A 224 17.67 8.22 -0.04
C HIS A 224 16.90 9.28 0.74
N GLY A 225 17.61 10.30 1.23
CA GLY A 225 17.01 11.47 1.87
C GLY A 225 17.73 11.90 3.13
N SER A 226 17.30 12.99 3.75
CA SER A 226 17.96 13.48 4.98
C SER A 226 17.44 12.84 6.27
N GLY A 227 16.34 12.10 6.20
CA GLY A 227 15.72 11.41 7.34
C GLY A 227 16.44 10.14 7.79
N THR A 228 15.88 9.45 8.77
CA THR A 228 16.36 8.14 9.25
C THR A 228 15.56 7.01 8.60
N THR A 229 16.16 5.84 8.42
CA THR A 229 15.42 4.61 8.12
C THR A 229 15.29 3.78 9.40
N GLU A 230 14.07 3.45 9.84
CA GLU A 230 13.85 2.88 11.16
C GLU A 230 13.12 1.54 11.17
N PHE A 231 13.75 0.55 11.80
CA PHE A 231 13.21 -0.77 12.15
C PHE A 231 13.10 -0.95 13.67
N THR A 232 12.93 0.16 14.41
CA THR A 232 12.94 0.14 15.87
C THR A 232 11.80 -0.73 16.42
N GLY A 233 12.13 -1.76 17.20
CA GLY A 233 11.14 -2.68 17.77
C GLY A 233 10.51 -3.65 16.76
N THR A 234 10.94 -3.66 15.50
CA THR A 234 10.45 -4.58 14.47
C THR A 234 10.77 -6.04 14.82
N THR A 235 9.87 -6.97 14.51
CA THR A 235 10.10 -8.40 14.66
C THR A 235 10.00 -9.12 13.32
N PHE A 236 11.09 -9.77 12.90
CA PHE A 236 11.14 -10.65 11.73
C PHE A 236 11.11 -12.11 12.18
N ASN A 237 9.96 -12.78 12.10
CA ASN A 237 9.81 -14.22 12.35
C ASN A 237 9.98 -15.04 11.07
N THR A 238 10.91 -14.62 10.22
CA THR A 238 11.11 -15.12 8.85
C THR A 238 12.53 -14.77 8.38
N HIS A 239 12.94 -15.23 7.20
CA HIS A 239 14.21 -14.79 6.60
C HIS A 239 14.09 -13.32 6.18
N VAL A 240 15.13 -12.52 6.43
CA VAL A 240 15.20 -11.14 5.93
C VAL A 240 16.48 -10.90 5.14
N ARG A 241 16.34 -10.23 3.98
CA ARG A 241 17.45 -9.93 3.07
C ARG A 241 17.56 -8.42 2.83
N PHE A 242 18.77 -7.89 3.00
CA PHE A 242 19.17 -6.55 2.59
C PHE A 242 20.35 -6.62 1.61
N THR A 243 20.39 -7.66 0.77
CA THR A 243 21.48 -7.84 -0.21
C THR A 243 21.47 -6.69 -1.19
N ASP A 244 22.60 -5.98 -1.30
CA ASP A 244 22.77 -4.81 -2.18
C ASP A 244 21.76 -3.68 -1.89
N ALA A 245 21.19 -3.64 -0.68
CA ALA A 245 20.38 -2.51 -0.25
C ALA A 245 21.27 -1.31 0.08
N GLU A 246 20.92 -0.15 -0.43
CA GLU A 246 21.65 1.09 -0.22
C GLU A 246 20.92 2.00 0.76
N PHE A 247 21.63 2.45 1.80
CA PHE A 247 21.12 3.41 2.78
C PHE A 247 21.88 4.73 2.67
N ASN A 248 21.53 5.52 1.67
CA ASN A 248 22.09 6.84 1.40
C ASN A 248 21.31 7.92 2.16
N THR A 249 21.22 7.76 3.48
CA THR A 249 20.48 8.68 4.35
C THR A 249 21.42 9.43 5.30
N THR A 250 21.16 10.72 5.55
CA THR A 250 21.98 11.47 6.53
C THR A 250 21.56 11.20 7.97
N GLY A 251 20.32 10.79 8.19
CA GLY A 251 19.78 10.45 9.52
C GLY A 251 20.14 9.04 10.00
N GLY A 252 20.79 8.23 9.17
CA GLY A 252 21.23 6.88 9.49
C GLY A 252 20.14 5.81 9.44
N VAL A 253 20.48 4.60 9.90
CA VAL A 253 19.59 3.42 9.94
C VAL A 253 19.54 2.88 11.37
N SER A 254 18.33 2.68 11.90
CA SER A 254 18.12 2.18 13.26
C SER A 254 17.48 0.79 13.27
N PHE A 255 18.10 -0.13 14.00
CA PHE A 255 17.55 -1.46 14.33
C PHE A 255 17.37 -1.64 15.86
N ILE A 256 17.20 -0.54 16.61
CA ILE A 256 17.10 -0.58 18.08
C ILE A 256 15.94 -1.49 18.49
N SER A 257 16.19 -2.47 19.36
CA SER A 257 15.20 -3.45 19.82
C SER A 257 14.57 -4.29 18.69
N CYS A 258 15.17 -4.34 17.50
CA CYS A 258 14.74 -5.22 16.42
C CYS A 258 15.06 -6.68 16.76
N ARG A 259 14.17 -7.59 16.38
CA ARG A 259 14.29 -9.04 16.67
C ARG A 259 14.27 -9.83 15.37
N PHE A 260 15.31 -10.63 15.15
CA PHE A 260 15.42 -11.58 14.04
C PHE A 260 15.24 -12.99 14.61
N ARG A 261 14.07 -13.60 14.38
CA ARG A 261 13.65 -14.88 14.99
C ARG A 261 13.41 -15.99 13.96
N GLY A 262 13.58 -15.71 12.67
CA GLY A 262 13.42 -16.72 11.62
C GLY A 262 14.55 -17.77 11.64
N ASN A 263 14.18 -19.04 11.51
CA ASN A 263 15.13 -20.16 11.42
C ASN A 263 16.04 -20.09 10.18
N ALA A 264 15.69 -19.25 9.21
CA ALA A 264 16.38 -19.12 7.93
C ALA A 264 17.50 -18.05 7.93
N GLY A 265 17.73 -17.34 9.04
CA GLY A 265 18.83 -16.37 9.17
C GLY A 265 18.53 -14.96 8.62
N THR A 266 19.52 -14.09 8.68
CA THR A 266 19.47 -12.69 8.20
C THR A 266 20.65 -12.45 7.28
N THR A 267 20.40 -11.90 6.09
CA THR A 267 21.45 -11.58 5.12
C THR A 267 21.64 -10.07 5.03
N LEU A 268 22.80 -9.61 5.49
CA LEU A 268 23.30 -8.24 5.27
C LEU A 268 24.53 -8.38 4.38
N ARG A 269 24.44 -7.98 3.11
CA ARG A 269 25.57 -7.98 2.18
C ARG A 269 25.53 -6.66 1.43
N GLY A 270 26.54 -5.82 1.69
CA GLY A 270 26.67 -4.54 0.99
C GLY A 270 27.23 -4.71 -0.42
N ALA A 271 27.00 -3.69 -1.24
CA ALA A 271 27.77 -3.40 -2.45
C ALA A 271 29.10 -2.74 -2.07
#